data_AF-A0AAD7JSL6-F1
#
_entry.id   AF-A0AAD7JSL6-F1
#
_cell.length_a   1.000
_cell.length_b   1.000
_cell.length_c   1.000
_cell.angle_alpha   90.00
_cell.angle_beta   90.00
_cell.angle_gamma   90.00
#
_symmetry.space_group_name_H-M   'P 1'
#
loop_
_entity.id
_entity.type
_entity.pdbx_description
1 polymer ?
#
loop_
_entity_poly.entity_id
_entity_poly.type
_entity_poly.pdbx_seq_one_letter_code
_entity_poly.pdbx_strand_id
1 'polypeptide(L)'
;KHILTKCDANGQRQVWDLASEVWKLKTGQELRPTAGEIMACGAITKQNTGETRLYRLLVSESAFLIWCLCNARVIGDKGEPPEREIQNRWLKITNNRIALDCALTDTAKYGHRGLKKSVVCKTWSKVLLNEDRLPEDWMRETGVLVGVG
;
A
#
# COMPACT_ATOMS: atom_id res chain seq x y z
N LYS A 1 25.42 2.35 2.41
CA LYS A 1 24.15 3.10 2.31
C LYS A 1 23.11 2.16 1.70
N HIS A 2 21.97 1.94 2.36
CA HIS A 2 20.90 1.11 1.80
C HIS A 2 19.92 2.00 1.04
N ILE A 3 19.69 1.68 -0.23
CA ILE A 3 18.78 2.40 -1.13
C ILE A 3 17.33 2.47 -0.60
N LEU A 4 16.94 1.52 0.26
CA LEU A 4 15.57 1.37 0.78
C LEU A 4 15.33 2.08 2.12
N THR A 5 16.40 2.42 2.86
CA THR A 5 16.30 2.97 4.22
C THR A 5 17.15 4.20 4.49
N LYS A 6 18.21 4.43 3.70
CA LYS A 6 19.18 5.52 3.85
C LYS A 6 19.59 6.08 2.49
N CYS A 7 18.61 6.54 1.70
CA CYS A 7 18.83 7.33 0.50
C CYS A 7 18.54 8.81 0.82
N ASP A 8 19.44 9.72 0.40
CA ASP A 8 19.25 11.18 0.52
C ASP A 8 18.18 11.74 -0.45
N ALA A 9 17.44 10.87 -1.14
CA ALA A 9 16.43 11.26 -2.12
C ALA A 9 15.07 11.49 -1.46
N ASN A 10 14.44 12.63 -1.75
CA ASN A 10 13.16 13.05 -1.14
C ASN A 10 12.04 12.02 -1.29
N GLY A 11 12.06 11.25 -2.40
CA GLY A 11 11.02 10.24 -2.68
C GLY A 11 10.97 9.08 -1.70
N GLN A 12 12.08 8.70 -1.04
CA GLN A 12 12.04 7.61 -0.07
C GLN A 12 11.22 8.00 1.17
N ARG A 13 11.52 9.17 1.73
CA ARG A 13 10.86 9.69 2.93
C ARG A 13 9.36 9.86 2.67
N GLN A 14 9.03 10.52 1.56
CA GLN A 14 7.64 10.79 1.22
C GLN A 14 6.82 9.50 1.04
N VAL A 15 7.36 8.48 0.38
CA VAL A 15 6.68 7.19 0.22
C VAL A 15 6.42 6.51 1.56
N TRP A 16 7.40 6.53 2.49
CA TRP A 16 7.21 5.98 3.82
C TRP A 16 6.25 6.79 4.68
N ASP A 17 6.17 8.10 4.48
CA ASP A 17 5.20 8.98 5.16
C ASP A 17 3.78 8.64 4.72
N LEU A 18 3.52 8.54 3.41
CA LEU A 18 2.22 8.11 2.87
C LEU A 18 1.81 6.72 3.37
N ALA A 19 2.74 5.76 3.35
CA ALA A 19 2.48 4.42 3.87
C ALA A 19 2.19 4.43 5.38
N SER A 20 2.86 5.30 6.12
CA SER A 20 2.63 5.46 7.55
C SER A 20 1.31 6.14 7.86
N GLU A 21 0.82 7.09 7.07
CA GLU A 21 -0.49 7.70 7.27
C GLU A 21 -1.58 6.63 7.19
N VAL A 22 -1.52 5.78 6.18
CA VAL A 22 -2.48 4.68 5.99
C VAL A 22 -2.37 3.65 7.12
N TRP A 23 -1.16 3.33 7.55
CA TRP A 23 -0.97 2.42 8.68
C TRP A 23 -1.49 3.00 10.01
N LYS A 24 -1.33 4.31 10.23
CA LYS A 24 -1.87 5.04 11.39
C LYS A 24 -3.39 5.02 11.39
N LEU A 25 -4.05 5.21 10.25
CA LEU A 25 -5.51 5.10 10.15
C LEU A 25 -6.02 3.73 10.62
N LYS A 26 -5.29 2.66 10.31
CA LYS A 26 -5.66 1.29 10.71
C LYS A 26 -5.39 1.00 12.20
N THR A 27 -4.21 1.37 12.69
CA THR A 27 -3.64 0.84 13.95
C THR A 27 -3.31 1.90 14.99
N GLY A 28 -3.30 3.18 14.61
CA GLY A 28 -2.79 4.29 15.43
C GLY A 28 -1.27 4.35 15.54
N GLN A 29 -0.54 3.43 14.90
CA GLN A 29 0.92 3.33 15.01
C GLN A 29 1.62 3.88 13.77
N GLU A 30 2.85 4.37 13.94
CA GLU A 30 3.69 4.78 12.82
C GLU A 30 4.33 3.58 12.11
N LEU A 31 4.47 3.66 10.79
CA LEU A 31 5.12 2.64 9.97
C LEU A 31 6.51 3.10 9.56
N ARG A 32 7.55 2.55 10.23
CA ARG A 32 8.96 2.81 9.90
C ARG A 32 9.72 1.49 9.80
N PRO A 33 9.65 0.80 8.65
CA PRO A 33 10.28 -0.49 8.52
C PRO A 33 11.80 -0.35 8.38
N THR A 34 12.53 -1.18 9.12
CA THR A 34 13.96 -1.38 8.96
C THR A 34 14.27 -2.17 7.68
N ALA A 35 15.53 -2.18 7.24
CA ALA A 35 15.93 -2.95 6.06
C ALA A 35 15.65 -4.46 6.24
N GLY A 36 15.86 -4.97 7.47
CA GLY A 36 15.52 -6.35 7.82
C GLY A 36 14.03 -6.63 7.70
N GLU A 37 13.19 -5.71 8.17
CA GLU A 37 11.73 -5.85 8.06
C GLU A 37 11.21 -5.75 6.62
N ILE A 38 11.84 -4.94 5.77
CA ILE A 38 11.50 -4.89 4.34
C ILE A 38 11.83 -6.24 3.68
N MET A 39 13.02 -6.77 3.92
CA MET A 39 13.44 -8.08 3.36
C MET A 39 12.58 -9.23 3.88
N ALA A 40 12.22 -9.19 5.17
CA ALA A 40 11.43 -10.22 5.82
C ALA A 40 9.92 -9.94 5.78
N CYS A 41 9.44 -8.94 5.02
CA CYS A 41 8.06 -8.45 5.13
C CYS A 41 7.02 -9.57 4.97
N GLY A 42 7.25 -10.51 4.04
CA GLY A 42 6.39 -11.66 3.79
C GLY A 42 6.25 -12.63 4.98
N ALA A 43 7.18 -12.61 5.94
CA ALA A 43 7.15 -13.44 7.14
C ALA A 43 6.61 -12.69 8.37
N ILE A 44 6.55 -11.36 8.36
CA ILE A 44 6.10 -10.56 9.51
C ILE A 44 4.61 -10.80 9.77
N THR A 45 4.26 -10.94 11.05
CA THR A 45 2.90 -11.02 11.56
C THR A 45 2.59 -9.82 12.45
N LYS A 46 1.32 -9.39 12.46
CA LYS A 46 0.76 -8.32 13.29
C LYS A 46 -0.38 -8.88 14.15
N GLN A 47 -1.07 -8.03 14.91
CA GLN A 47 -2.06 -8.47 15.89
C GLN A 47 -3.17 -9.32 15.27
N ASN A 48 -3.62 -8.97 14.06
CA ASN A 48 -4.58 -9.77 13.31
C ASN A 48 -4.16 -9.99 11.85
N THR A 49 -4.89 -10.88 11.17
CA THR A 49 -4.61 -11.27 9.79
C THR A 49 -4.82 -10.15 8.78
N GLY A 50 -5.75 -9.23 9.03
CA GLY A 50 -6.01 -8.06 8.19
C GLY A 50 -4.87 -7.05 8.25
N GLU A 51 -4.45 -6.70 9.46
CA GLU A 51 -3.26 -5.87 9.72
C GLU A 51 -1.99 -6.49 9.16
N THR A 52 -1.81 -7.80 9.34
CA THR A 52 -0.66 -8.52 8.79
C THR A 52 -0.59 -8.37 7.27
N ARG A 53 -1.72 -8.57 6.60
CA ARG A 53 -1.80 -8.45 5.13
C ARG A 53 -1.61 -7.00 4.68
N LEU A 54 -2.25 -6.04 5.35
CA LEU A 54 -2.10 -4.62 5.04
C LEU A 54 -0.64 -4.17 5.21
N TYR A 55 0.01 -4.54 6.32
CA TYR A 55 1.42 -4.25 6.56
C TYR A 55 2.30 -4.77 5.43
N ARG A 56 2.11 -6.04 5.03
CA ARG A 56 2.85 -6.66 3.94
C ARG A 56 2.70 -5.89 2.64
N LEU A 57 1.47 -5.54 2.27
CA LEU A 57 1.18 -4.77 1.06
C LEU A 57 1.83 -3.38 1.11
N LEU A 58 1.64 -2.63 2.20
CA LEU A 58 2.21 -1.29 2.34
C LEU A 58 3.73 -1.32 2.26
N VAL A 59 4.38 -2.26 2.94
CA VAL A 59 5.85 -2.38 2.93
C VAL A 59 6.36 -2.82 1.56
N SER A 60 5.76 -3.83 0.93
CA SER A 60 6.23 -4.34 -0.36
C SER A 60 6.03 -3.34 -1.50
N GLU A 61 4.86 -2.72 -1.59
CA GLU A 61 4.56 -1.72 -2.64
C GLU A 61 5.41 -0.46 -2.48
N SER A 62 5.58 0.00 -1.24
CA SER A 62 6.40 1.19 -0.95
C SER A 62 7.87 0.93 -1.26
N ALA A 63 8.41 -0.22 -0.85
CA ALA A 63 9.78 -0.59 -1.16
C ALA A 63 10.02 -0.73 -2.68
N PHE A 64 9.06 -1.32 -3.40
CA PHE A 64 9.12 -1.44 -4.85
C PHE A 64 9.08 -0.07 -5.55
N LEU A 65 8.19 0.84 -5.12
CA LEU A 65 8.13 2.19 -5.67
C LEU A 65 9.43 2.96 -5.41
N ILE A 66 9.98 2.87 -4.20
CA ILE A 66 11.28 3.49 -3.85
C ILE A 66 12.38 2.96 -4.78
N TRP A 67 12.46 1.65 -4.98
CA TRP A 67 13.43 1.05 -5.90
C TRP A 67 13.24 1.57 -7.34
N CYS A 68 12.01 1.67 -7.83
CA CYS A 68 11.69 2.23 -9.15
C CYS A 68 12.13 3.71 -9.27
N LEU A 69 11.85 4.53 -8.25
CA LEU A 69 12.25 5.94 -8.21
C LEU A 69 13.77 6.10 -8.22
N CYS A 70 14.49 5.28 -7.44
CA CYS A 70 15.94 5.31 -7.43
C CYS A 70 16.55 4.85 -8.77
N ASN A 71 16.04 3.78 -9.38
CA ASN A 71 16.54 3.32 -10.67
C ASN A 71 16.27 4.30 -11.80
N ALA A 72 15.10 4.94 -11.81
CA ALA A 72 14.77 5.96 -12.82
C ALA A 72 15.77 7.13 -12.79
N ARG A 73 16.23 7.51 -11.58
CA ARG A 73 17.29 8.50 -11.40
C ARG A 73 18.65 8.00 -11.88
N VAL A 74 19.06 6.80 -11.46
CA VAL A 74 20.40 6.25 -11.74
C VAL A 74 20.59 5.90 -13.23
N ILE A 75 19.55 5.34 -13.86
CA ILE A 75 19.63 4.82 -15.25
C ILE A 75 19.11 5.85 -16.26
N GLY A 76 18.10 6.63 -15.89
CA GLY A 76 17.41 7.52 -16.82
C GLY A 76 17.97 8.94 -16.90
N ASP A 77 18.97 9.28 -16.06
CA ASP A 77 19.49 10.65 -15.87
C ASP A 77 18.37 11.69 -15.63
N LYS A 78 17.26 11.24 -15.03
CA LYS A 78 16.13 12.09 -14.67
C LYS A 78 16.36 12.62 -13.26
N GLY A 79 16.12 13.92 -13.08
CA GLY A 79 16.09 14.55 -11.76
C GLY A 79 15.03 13.92 -10.84
N GLU A 80 15.03 14.34 -9.58
CA GLU A 80 14.02 13.86 -8.62
C GLU A 80 12.61 14.29 -9.06
N PRO A 81 11.64 13.36 -9.13
CA PRO A 81 10.27 13.72 -9.48
C PRO A 81 9.67 14.61 -8.39
N PRO A 82 8.76 15.53 -8.75
CA PRO A 82 8.09 16.38 -7.77
C PRO A 82 7.25 15.55 -6.80
N GLU A 83 7.10 16.05 -5.57
CA GLU A 83 6.40 15.35 -4.49
C GLU A 83 4.99 14.90 -4.89
N ARG A 84 4.24 15.77 -5.58
CA ARG A 84 2.90 15.45 -6.06
C ARG A 84 2.88 14.24 -7.01
N GLU A 85 3.92 14.08 -7.83
CA GLU A 85 4.03 12.94 -8.73
C GLU A 85 4.31 11.65 -7.95
N ILE A 86 5.18 11.70 -6.94
CA ILE A 86 5.46 10.56 -6.06
C ILE A 86 4.18 10.12 -5.33
N GLN A 87 3.42 11.08 -4.77
CA GLN A 87 2.13 10.82 -4.13
C GLN A 87 1.14 10.17 -5.10
N ASN A 88 0.97 10.73 -6.30
CA ASN A 88 0.06 10.18 -7.32
C ASN A 88 0.46 8.76 -7.73
N ARG A 89 1.77 8.48 -7.89
CA ARG A 89 2.29 7.14 -8.21
C ARG A 89 2.00 6.16 -7.08
N TRP A 90 2.21 6.57 -5.82
CA TRP A 90 1.93 5.73 -4.65
C TRP A 90 0.44 5.43 -4.51
N LEU A 91 -0.41 6.46 -4.58
CA LEU A 91 -1.87 6.31 -4.58
C LEU A 91 -2.35 5.38 -5.68
N LYS A 92 -1.82 5.53 -6.90
CA LYS A 92 -2.16 4.65 -8.02
C LYS A 92 -1.82 3.18 -7.73
N ILE A 93 -0.64 2.90 -7.19
CA ILE A 93 -0.22 1.52 -6.85
C ILE A 93 -1.15 0.94 -5.78
N THR A 94 -1.44 1.69 -4.71
CA THR A 94 -2.28 1.19 -3.61
C THR A 94 -3.74 1.01 -4.04
N ASN A 95 -4.30 1.94 -4.83
CA ASN A 95 -5.66 1.82 -5.37
C ASN A 95 -5.77 0.66 -6.36
N ASN A 96 -4.73 0.40 -7.16
CA ASN A 96 -4.70 -0.79 -8.02
C ASN A 96 -4.72 -2.09 -7.20
N ARG A 97 -4.09 -2.11 -6.01
CA ARG A 97 -4.16 -3.26 -5.10
C ARG A 97 -5.55 -3.47 -4.53
N ILE A 98 -6.25 -2.39 -4.14
CA ILE A 98 -7.65 -2.47 -3.73
C ILE A 98 -8.51 -3.03 -4.86
N ALA A 99 -8.39 -2.46 -6.07
CA ALA A 99 -9.17 -2.90 -7.23
C ALA A 99 -8.92 -4.38 -7.58
N LEU A 100 -7.66 -4.82 -7.52
CA LEU A 100 -7.30 -6.23 -7.72
C LEU A 100 -7.93 -7.13 -6.65
N ASP A 101 -7.84 -6.73 -5.38
CA ASP A 101 -8.42 -7.49 -4.28
C ASP A 101 -9.93 -7.63 -4.41
N CYS A 102 -10.62 -6.54 -4.76
CA CYS A 102 -12.05 -6.54 -5.04
C CYS A 102 -12.41 -7.47 -6.20
N ALA A 103 -11.68 -7.37 -7.33
CA ALA A 103 -11.90 -8.22 -8.50
C ALA A 103 -11.71 -9.72 -8.17
N LEU A 104 -10.74 -10.05 -7.33
CA LEU A 104 -10.49 -11.42 -6.89
C LEU A 104 -11.58 -11.97 -5.95
N THR A 105 -12.52 -11.14 -5.47
CA THR A 105 -13.67 -11.62 -4.69
C THR A 105 -14.80 -12.21 -5.52
N ASP A 106 -14.72 -12.10 -6.86
CA ASP A 106 -15.70 -12.69 -7.75
C ASP A 106 -15.64 -14.22 -7.72
N THR A 107 -16.51 -14.81 -6.89
CA THR A 107 -16.61 -16.27 -6.74
C THR A 107 -17.19 -16.96 -7.97
N ALA A 108 -17.94 -16.24 -8.82
CA ALA A 108 -18.44 -16.82 -10.06
C ALA A 108 -17.29 -17.03 -11.05
N LYS A 109 -16.34 -16.09 -11.09
CA LYS A 109 -15.17 -16.17 -11.97
C LYS A 109 -14.02 -17.02 -11.41
N TYR A 110 -13.74 -16.92 -10.11
CA TYR A 110 -12.54 -17.51 -9.50
C TYR A 110 -12.84 -18.70 -8.57
N GLY A 111 -14.11 -18.99 -8.27
CA GLY A 111 -14.50 -20.11 -7.42
C GLY A 111 -13.77 -20.13 -6.07
N HIS A 112 -13.25 -21.30 -5.68
CA HIS A 112 -12.49 -21.48 -4.44
C HIS A 112 -11.09 -20.83 -4.45
N ARG A 113 -10.60 -20.37 -5.62
CA ARG A 113 -9.31 -19.68 -5.75
C ARG A 113 -9.44 -18.16 -5.57
N GLY A 114 -10.66 -17.65 -5.50
CA GLY A 114 -10.94 -16.23 -5.22
C GLY A 114 -10.61 -15.84 -3.78
N LEU A 115 -10.41 -14.55 -3.56
CA LEU A 115 -10.30 -13.99 -2.22
C LEU A 115 -11.68 -13.96 -1.55
N LYS A 116 -11.73 -14.34 -0.27
CA LYS A 116 -12.94 -14.15 0.52
C LYS A 116 -13.15 -12.65 0.76
N LYS A 117 -14.38 -12.16 0.58
CA LYS A 117 -14.76 -10.77 0.90
C LYS A 117 -14.31 -10.34 2.29
N SER A 118 -14.44 -11.23 3.28
CA SER A 118 -14.02 -10.97 4.66
C SER A 118 -12.52 -10.69 4.80
N VAL A 119 -11.66 -11.25 3.95
CA VAL A 119 -10.21 -10.96 3.93
C VAL A 119 -9.96 -9.56 3.39
N VAL A 120 -10.67 -9.17 2.32
CA VAL A 120 -10.58 -7.82 1.74
C VAL A 120 -11.07 -6.78 2.73
N CYS A 121 -12.25 -6.96 3.34
CA CYS A 121 -12.74 -6.10 4.43
C CYS A 121 -11.74 -5.96 5.57
N LYS A 122 -11.22 -7.09 6.08
CA LYS A 122 -10.26 -7.06 7.20
C LYS A 122 -8.96 -6.34 6.83
N THR A 123 -8.53 -6.44 5.57
CA THR A 123 -7.34 -5.73 5.09
C THR A 123 -7.60 -4.22 5.02
N TRP A 124 -8.64 -3.80 4.31
CA TRP A 124 -8.82 -2.40 3.89
C TRP A 124 -9.76 -1.57 4.75
N SER A 125 -10.45 -2.14 5.75
CA SER A 125 -11.28 -1.35 6.65
C SER A 125 -10.46 -0.28 7.40
N LYS A 126 -11.11 0.83 7.74
CA LYS A 126 -10.55 2.04 8.36
C LYS A 126 -9.56 2.84 7.51
N VAL A 127 -9.22 2.39 6.31
CA VAL A 127 -8.25 3.08 5.44
C VAL A 127 -8.85 3.57 4.14
N LEU A 128 -10.16 3.39 3.93
CA LEU A 128 -10.84 3.85 2.73
C LEU A 128 -11.26 5.31 2.87
N LEU A 129 -11.21 6.05 1.77
CA LEU A 129 -11.68 7.43 1.73
C LEU A 129 -13.21 7.47 1.87
N ASN A 130 -13.72 8.26 2.80
CA ASN A 130 -15.16 8.40 3.10
C ASN A 130 -15.84 7.05 3.38
N GLU A 131 -15.19 6.18 4.17
CA GLU A 131 -15.69 4.84 4.49
C GLU A 131 -17.08 4.84 5.13
N ASP A 132 -17.42 5.91 5.87
CA ASP A 132 -18.75 6.15 6.44
C ASP A 132 -19.87 6.27 5.39
N ARG A 133 -19.51 6.59 4.14
CA ARG A 133 -20.44 6.76 3.01
C ARG A 133 -20.44 5.57 2.06
N LEU A 134 -19.60 4.57 2.31
CA LEU A 134 -19.51 3.39 1.46
C LEU A 134 -20.65 2.42 1.75
N PRO A 135 -21.25 1.79 0.71
CA PRO A 135 -22.24 0.75 0.92
C PRO A 135 -21.61 -0.50 1.55
N GLU A 136 -22.43 -1.38 2.13
CA GLU A 136 -21.95 -2.61 2.77
C GLU A 136 -21.17 -3.53 1.80
N ASP A 137 -21.52 -3.52 0.51
CA ASP A 137 -20.83 -4.26 -0.57
C ASP A 137 -20.00 -3.34 -1.49
N TRP A 138 -19.28 -2.37 -0.91
CA TRP A 138 -18.42 -1.42 -1.63
C TRP A 138 -17.40 -2.05 -2.58
N MET A 139 -17.09 -3.33 -2.43
CA MET A 139 -16.18 -4.05 -3.33
C MET A 139 -16.69 -4.14 -4.77
N ARG A 140 -17.99 -3.93 -4.99
CA ARG A 140 -18.59 -3.86 -6.33
C ARG A 140 -18.55 -2.46 -6.95
N GLU A 141 -18.22 -1.44 -6.16
CA GLU A 141 -18.14 -0.06 -6.61
C GLU A 141 -16.80 0.20 -7.31
N THR A 142 -16.85 0.82 -8.48
CA THR A 142 -15.67 1.30 -9.18
C THR A 142 -15.20 2.61 -8.54
N GLY A 143 -13.92 2.71 -8.18
CA GLY A 143 -13.32 3.99 -7.76
C GLY A 143 -13.13 4.17 -6.25
N VAL A 144 -13.15 3.09 -5.47
CA VAL A 144 -12.77 3.15 -4.05
C VAL A 144 -11.27 3.48 -3.92
N LEU A 145 -10.97 4.52 -3.15
CA LEU A 145 -9.62 5.03 -2.94
C LEU A 145 -9.20 4.88 -1.48
N VAL A 146 -7.89 4.82 -1.25
CA VAL A 146 -7.32 4.96 0.09
C VAL A 146 -7.46 6.41 0.58
N GLY A 147 -7.84 6.58 1.84
CA GLY A 147 -7.79 7.88 2.52
C GLY A 147 -6.35 8.25 2.86
N VAL A 148 -5.78 9.20 2.12
CA VAL A 148 -4.46 9.77 2.38
C VAL A 148 -4.61 11.29 2.28
N GLY A 149 -4.37 12.01 3.37
CA GLY A 149 -4.68 13.43 3.50
C GLY A 149 -4.38 13.96 4.89
#